data_AF-A0AA35T519-F1
#
_entry.id   AF-A0AA35T519-F1
#
_cell.length_a   1.000
_cell.length_b   1.000
_cell.length_c   1.000
_cell.angle_alpha   90.00
_cell.angle_beta   90.00
_cell.angle_gamma   90.00
#
_symmetry.space_group_name_H-M   'P 1'
#
loop_
_entity.id
_entity.type
_entity.pdbx_description
1 polymer ?
#
loop_
_entity_poly.entity_id
_entity_poly.type
_entity_poly.pdbx_seq_one_letter_code
_entity_poly.pdbx_strand_id
1 'polypeptide(L)'
;MLLRFESLAWEYLPIDELHGTVRRLTRAGTTDPALLERAEDLCEIRDQIRDKKANTAVAAVDESDDTGYKSLPILPEWKEIKEDNGTPPEVRPNKVDAPYKDWMEYYDIQFRLVREDFIAPLRRGVTTFLQGDKGKKNRDVKTYSGVTIVSQVTTKEKGICFNVKFDVSRFRNYNWSVTKRLIFGSLLCFIPTHENPESTVLFATVAESDSLKLKEGKVMVQFEKDILEAMTYCRNETEFEIIESNVYFEATSPILRSIQTANTETMPFTKQIIHGDCGTVLPPVYLRANEEESPIYNLTCLYGSKRRLKMLRVNVLEKESWEAANDSELDSSQLSAIQTALTQEIAVIQGPPGTGKNLHWVKDS
;
A
#
# COMPACT_ATOMS: atom_id res chain seq x y z
N MET A 1 25.57 6.67 7.30
CA MET A 1 24.25 6.91 7.93
C MET A 1 23.22 7.43 6.93
N LEU A 2 23.60 8.26 5.95
CA LEU A 2 22.71 8.81 4.91
C LEU A 2 22.27 7.80 3.82
N LEU A 3 22.98 6.68 3.64
CA LEU A 3 22.66 5.65 2.64
C LEU A 3 21.50 4.70 3.02
N ARG A 4 20.87 4.88 4.19
CA ARG A 4 19.73 4.06 4.65
C ARG A 4 18.38 4.78 4.61
N PHE A 5 18.36 6.04 4.16
CA PHE A 5 17.12 6.77 3.97
C PHE A 5 16.57 6.49 2.57
N GLU A 6 15.25 6.31 2.45
CA GLU A 6 14.57 6.36 1.15
C GLU A 6 15.00 7.63 0.40
N SER A 7 15.14 7.50 -0.93
CA SER A 7 15.88 8.38 -1.86
C SER A 7 15.41 9.85 -1.96
N LEU A 8 14.55 10.29 -1.03
CA LEU A 8 13.95 11.62 -0.93
C LEU A 8 14.26 12.34 0.40
N ALA A 9 14.71 11.66 1.47
CA ALA A 9 14.86 12.30 2.79
C ALA A 9 15.91 13.42 2.85
N TRP A 10 16.89 13.42 1.94
CA TRP A 10 17.98 14.40 1.90
C TRP A 10 17.56 15.75 1.29
N GLU A 11 16.51 15.79 0.46
CA GLU A 11 15.92 17.03 -0.06
C GLU A 11 15.25 17.85 1.06
N TYR A 12 14.86 17.18 2.16
CA TYR A 12 14.17 17.77 3.30
C TYR A 12 15.09 18.08 4.49
N LEU A 13 16.40 17.85 4.37
CA LEU A 13 17.34 18.27 5.39
C LEU A 13 17.54 19.80 5.28
N PRO A 14 17.47 20.56 6.39
CA PRO A 14 17.64 22.01 6.40
C PRO A 14 19.13 22.38 6.26
N ILE A 15 19.78 21.91 5.19
CA ILE A 15 21.23 22.05 4.96
C ILE A 15 21.59 23.53 4.79
N ASP A 16 20.75 24.32 4.13
CA ASP A 16 20.99 25.77 3.96
C ASP A 16 20.82 26.54 5.28
N GLU A 17 19.82 26.21 6.10
CA GLU A 17 19.62 26.79 7.43
C GLU A 17 20.79 26.40 8.36
N LEU A 18 21.28 25.15 8.27
CA LEU A 18 22.44 24.67 9.02
C LEU A 18 23.71 25.40 8.59
N HIS A 19 24.01 25.45 7.29
CA HIS A 19 25.18 26.17 6.75
C HIS A 19 25.12 27.67 7.09
N GLY A 20 23.96 28.31 6.94
CA GLY A 20 23.75 29.71 7.32
C GLY A 20 23.94 29.97 8.82
N THR A 21 23.58 29.01 9.67
CA THR A 21 23.78 29.11 11.12
C THR A 21 25.24 28.89 11.51
N VAL A 22 25.90 27.88 10.95
CA VAL A 22 27.34 27.62 11.15
C VAL A 22 28.16 28.82 10.68
N ARG A 23 27.89 29.37 9.48
CA ARG A 23 28.57 30.57 8.95
C ARG A 23 28.43 31.78 9.87
N ARG A 24 27.25 31.99 10.48
CA ARG A 24 27.04 33.08 11.45
C ARG A 24 27.84 32.86 12.74
N LEU A 25 27.86 31.64 13.25
CA LEU A 25 28.58 31.31 14.49
C LEU A 25 30.11 31.35 14.33
N THR A 26 30.63 30.93 13.17
CA THR A 26 32.05 31.04 12.81
C THR A 26 32.47 32.50 12.65
N ARG A 27 31.64 33.36 12.02
CA ARG A 27 31.90 34.81 11.93
C ARG A 27 31.89 35.51 13.30
N ALA A 28 31.12 34.98 14.24
CA ALA A 28 31.09 35.47 15.62
C ALA A 28 32.25 34.91 16.50
N GLY A 29 33.15 34.10 15.93
CA GLY A 29 34.29 33.51 16.65
C GLY A 29 33.91 32.41 17.66
N THR A 30 32.68 31.90 17.58
CA THR A 30 32.09 30.98 18.57
C THR A 30 32.21 29.51 18.17
N THR A 31 32.75 29.22 16.99
CA THR A 31 32.73 27.87 16.39
C THR A 31 33.95 27.64 15.52
N ASP A 32 34.44 26.40 15.49
CA ASP A 32 35.61 25.97 14.73
C ASP A 32 35.43 26.21 13.22
N PRO A 33 36.39 26.87 12.53
CA PRO A 33 36.39 27.01 11.08
C PRO A 33 36.21 25.68 10.33
N ALA A 34 36.68 24.56 10.89
CA ALA A 34 36.53 23.23 10.27
C ALA A 34 35.06 22.77 10.17
N LEU A 35 34.15 23.31 11.00
CA LEU A 35 32.72 23.02 10.88
C LEU A 35 32.06 23.75 9.72
N LEU A 36 32.59 24.91 9.32
CA LEU A 36 32.12 25.65 8.15
C LEU A 36 32.47 24.91 6.86
N GLU A 37 33.70 24.41 6.76
CA GLU A 37 34.16 23.58 5.63
C GLU A 37 33.28 22.35 5.46
N ARG A 38 33.00 21.61 6.55
CA ARG A 38 32.12 20.43 6.51
C ARG A 38 30.67 20.75 6.17
N ALA A 39 30.19 21.95 6.49
CA ALA A 39 28.85 22.40 6.11
C ALA A 39 28.79 22.80 4.62
N GLU A 40 29.88 23.36 4.08
CA GLU A 40 30.04 23.64 2.65
C GLU A 40 30.12 22.33 1.83
N ASP A 41 30.88 21.33 2.29
CA ASP A 41 30.94 19.99 1.69
C ASP A 41 29.54 19.34 1.59
N LEU A 42 28.70 19.51 2.61
CA LEU A 42 27.33 18.98 2.63
C LEU A 42 26.43 19.64 1.58
N CYS A 43 26.60 20.95 1.33
CA CYS A 43 25.91 21.65 0.26
C CYS A 43 26.34 21.12 -1.11
N GLU A 44 27.65 20.94 -1.33
CA GLU A 44 28.17 20.42 -2.59
C GLU A 44 27.68 19.00 -2.88
N ILE A 45 27.67 18.12 -1.87
CA ILE A 45 27.17 16.75 -2.00
C ILE A 45 25.68 16.76 -2.38
N ARG A 46 24.86 17.63 -1.77
CA ARG A 46 23.44 17.79 -2.11
C ARG A 46 23.26 18.21 -3.57
N ASP A 47 24.02 19.20 -4.00
CA ASP A 47 23.90 19.76 -5.35
C ASP A 47 24.33 18.74 -6.42
N GLN A 48 25.39 17.96 -6.16
CA GLN A 48 25.81 16.85 -7.04
C GLN A 48 24.75 15.74 -7.15
N ILE A 49 24.05 15.41 -6.08
CA ILE A 49 22.97 14.41 -6.10
C ILE A 49 21.77 14.95 -6.90
N ARG A 50 21.44 16.24 -6.74
CA ARG A 50 20.38 16.92 -7.49
C ARG A 50 20.67 16.93 -8.99
N ASP A 51 21.89 17.28 -9.39
CA ASP A 51 22.29 17.33 -10.80
C ASP A 51 22.31 15.94 -11.46
N LYS A 52 22.75 14.90 -10.73
CA LYS A 52 22.67 13.51 -11.22
C LYS A 52 21.21 13.06 -11.45
N LYS A 53 20.29 13.41 -10.55
CA LYS A 53 18.86 13.12 -10.74
C LYS A 53 18.28 13.93 -11.90
N ALA A 54 18.60 15.22 -12.02
CA ALA A 54 18.13 16.06 -13.13
C ALA A 54 18.58 15.49 -14.49
N ASN A 55 19.83 15.07 -14.61
CA ASN A 55 20.33 14.43 -15.82
C ASN A 55 19.70 13.05 -16.09
N THR A 56 19.33 12.30 -15.05
CA THR A 56 18.62 11.02 -15.19
C THR A 56 17.15 11.22 -15.60
N ALA A 57 16.51 12.29 -15.11
CA ALA A 57 15.14 12.66 -15.49
C ALA A 57 15.08 13.19 -16.93
N VAL A 58 16.09 13.94 -17.38
CA VAL A 58 16.19 14.44 -18.76
C VAL A 58 16.49 13.30 -19.75
N ALA A 59 17.19 12.25 -19.33
CA ALA A 59 17.44 11.06 -20.16
C ALA A 59 16.25 10.08 -20.25
N ALA A 60 15.19 10.28 -19.46
CA ALA A 60 14.00 9.43 -19.42
C ALA A 60 12.80 9.99 -20.20
N VAL A 61 12.94 11.13 -20.88
CA VAL A 61 11.91 11.67 -21.77
C VAL A 61 12.13 11.10 -23.17
N ASP A 62 11.77 9.84 -23.35
CA ASP A 62 11.46 9.28 -24.66
C ASP A 62 9.94 9.43 -24.83
N GLU A 63 9.51 10.15 -25.86
CA GLU A 63 8.10 10.45 -26.14
C GLU A 63 7.35 9.16 -26.53
N SER A 64 6.83 8.45 -25.53
CA SER A 64 5.75 7.49 -25.72
C SER A 64 4.69 7.68 -24.62
N ASP A 65 3.58 8.33 -24.99
CA ASP A 65 2.29 8.35 -24.29
C ASP A 65 2.32 8.07 -22.77
N ASP A 66 2.80 9.07 -22.00
CA ASP A 66 3.16 9.01 -20.57
C ASP A 66 1.93 9.00 -19.62
N THR A 67 0.99 8.06 -19.80
CA THR A 67 -0.20 7.92 -18.94
C THR A 67 -0.38 6.51 -18.34
N GLY A 68 0.71 5.76 -18.20
CA GLY A 68 0.70 4.41 -17.63
C GLY A 68 0.54 4.40 -16.11
N TYR A 69 -0.10 3.36 -15.57
CA TYR A 69 -0.28 3.17 -14.11
C TYR A 69 1.00 3.25 -13.25
N LYS A 70 2.18 3.04 -13.84
CA LYS A 70 3.47 3.11 -13.13
C LYS A 70 3.84 4.53 -12.69
N SER A 71 3.42 5.57 -13.44
CA SER A 71 3.70 6.97 -13.12
C SER A 71 2.55 7.63 -12.33
N LEU A 72 1.38 7.00 -12.26
CA LEU A 72 0.23 7.55 -11.52
C LEU A 72 0.49 7.60 -10.01
N PRO A 73 0.15 8.70 -9.32
CA PRO A 73 0.30 8.76 -7.87
C PRO A 73 -0.69 7.84 -7.16
N ILE A 74 -0.23 7.09 -6.15
CA ILE A 74 -1.13 6.27 -5.33
C ILE A 74 -2.13 7.17 -4.60
N LEU A 75 -1.65 8.19 -3.89
CA LEU A 75 -2.51 9.18 -3.24
C LEU A 75 -3.27 10.01 -4.29
N PRO A 76 -4.53 10.40 -4.00
CA PRO A 76 -5.30 11.25 -4.88
C PRO A 76 -4.72 12.66 -4.91
N GLU A 77 -4.93 13.35 -6.03
CA GLU A 77 -4.72 14.80 -6.11
C GLU A 77 -6.02 15.55 -5.84
N TRP A 78 -5.91 16.81 -5.42
CA TRP A 78 -7.11 17.62 -5.14
C TRP A 78 -8.05 17.75 -6.34
N LYS A 79 -7.49 17.82 -7.56
CA LYS A 79 -8.28 17.89 -8.81
C LYS A 79 -9.17 16.66 -9.00
N GLU A 80 -8.66 15.47 -8.66
CA GLU A 80 -9.39 14.20 -8.72
C GLU A 80 -10.47 14.10 -7.64
N ILE A 81 -10.33 14.85 -6.55
CA ILE A 81 -11.32 14.91 -5.46
C ILE A 81 -12.40 15.96 -5.73
N LYS A 82 -12.03 17.10 -6.34
CA LYS A 82 -12.94 18.23 -6.52
C LYS A 82 -13.80 18.14 -7.80
N GLU A 83 -13.41 17.34 -8.79
CA GLU A 83 -14.06 17.19 -10.10
C GLU A 83 -15.21 18.16 -10.40
N ASP A 84 -14.84 19.29 -11.00
CA ASP A 84 -15.76 20.15 -11.74
C ASP A 84 -16.38 19.32 -12.88
N ASN A 85 -17.71 19.15 -12.84
CA ASN A 85 -18.56 18.71 -13.97
C ASN A 85 -18.75 17.20 -14.24
N GLY A 86 -18.40 16.29 -13.33
CA GLY A 86 -18.88 14.90 -13.42
C GLY A 86 -18.31 14.08 -14.58
N THR A 87 -17.12 14.43 -15.07
CA THR A 87 -16.33 13.54 -15.91
C THR A 87 -15.98 12.32 -15.05
N PRO A 88 -16.39 11.10 -15.42
CA PRO A 88 -15.99 9.92 -14.66
C PRO A 88 -14.47 9.82 -14.66
N PRO A 89 -13.86 9.35 -13.56
CA PRO A 89 -12.44 9.01 -13.57
C PRO A 89 -12.19 8.03 -14.72
N GLU A 90 -11.04 8.13 -15.39
CA GLU A 90 -10.65 7.26 -16.51
C GLU A 90 -10.41 5.83 -16.02
N VAL A 91 -11.48 5.14 -15.64
CA VAL A 91 -11.49 3.78 -15.15
C VAL A 91 -12.01 2.91 -16.27
N ARG A 92 -11.16 2.00 -16.72
CA ARG A 92 -11.54 0.98 -17.69
C ARG A 92 -12.23 -0.15 -16.93
N PRO A 93 -13.34 -0.71 -17.46
CA PRO A 93 -14.04 -1.80 -16.79
C PRO A 93 -13.18 -3.07 -16.74
N ASN A 94 -13.38 -3.86 -15.69
CA ASN A 94 -12.76 -5.18 -15.59
C ASN A 94 -13.25 -6.09 -16.73
N LYS A 95 -12.33 -6.80 -17.41
CA LYS A 95 -12.67 -7.75 -18.46
C LYS A 95 -12.95 -9.12 -17.83
N VAL A 96 -14.22 -9.46 -17.67
CA VAL A 96 -14.64 -10.73 -17.05
C VAL A 96 -14.63 -11.87 -18.06
N ASP A 97 -15.20 -11.64 -19.25
CA ASP A 97 -15.38 -12.67 -20.29
C ASP A 97 -14.49 -12.41 -21.52
N ALA A 98 -13.44 -11.61 -21.37
CA ALA A 98 -12.56 -11.24 -22.46
C ALA A 98 -11.09 -11.26 -22.01
N PRO A 99 -10.16 -11.71 -22.87
CA PRO A 99 -8.74 -11.70 -22.55
C PRO A 99 -8.19 -10.28 -22.52
N TYR A 100 -7.07 -10.14 -21.82
CA TYR A 100 -6.20 -8.97 -21.85
C TYR A 100 -5.17 -9.12 -22.96
N LYS A 101 -4.68 -7.99 -23.47
CA LYS A 101 -3.60 -7.94 -24.46
C LYS A 101 -2.29 -8.46 -23.86
N ASP A 102 -1.95 -7.94 -22.68
CA ASP A 102 -0.71 -8.22 -21.97
C ASP A 102 -0.85 -7.85 -20.48
N TRP A 103 0.19 -8.12 -19.70
CA TRP A 103 0.26 -7.76 -18.29
C TRP A 103 0.18 -6.25 -18.03
N MET A 104 0.64 -5.42 -18.97
CA MET A 104 0.60 -3.96 -18.82
C MET A 104 -0.84 -3.46 -18.87
N GLU A 105 -1.65 -3.96 -19.80
CA GLU A 105 -3.09 -3.66 -19.85
C GLU A 105 -3.81 -4.18 -18.61
N TYR A 106 -3.54 -5.42 -18.19
CA TYR A 106 -4.16 -5.99 -16.99
C TYR A 106 -3.86 -5.12 -15.75
N TYR A 107 -2.59 -4.81 -15.51
CA TYR A 107 -2.20 -4.01 -14.36
C TYR A 107 -2.68 -2.57 -14.41
N ASP A 108 -2.74 -1.95 -15.59
CA ASP A 108 -3.32 -0.61 -15.73
C ASP A 108 -4.79 -0.60 -15.28
N ILE A 109 -5.56 -1.57 -15.75
CA ILE A 109 -6.98 -1.73 -15.39
C ILE A 109 -7.12 -2.01 -13.88
N GLN A 110 -6.40 -2.99 -13.35
CA GLN A 110 -6.50 -3.36 -11.93
C GLN A 110 -6.04 -2.21 -11.02
N PHE A 111 -4.95 -1.52 -11.36
CA PHE A 111 -4.46 -0.39 -10.58
C PHE A 111 -5.51 0.72 -10.50
N ARG A 112 -6.08 1.12 -11.64
CA ARG A 112 -7.10 2.18 -11.70
C ARG A 112 -8.38 1.80 -10.95
N LEU A 113 -8.82 0.53 -11.05
CA LEU A 113 -9.99 0.02 -10.31
C LEU A 113 -9.76 0.02 -8.79
N VAL A 114 -8.66 -0.58 -8.33
CA VAL A 114 -8.31 -0.64 -6.89
C VAL A 114 -8.09 0.77 -6.33
N ARG A 115 -7.53 1.67 -7.14
CA ARG A 115 -7.34 3.06 -6.76
C ARG A 115 -8.68 3.79 -6.64
N GLU A 116 -9.57 3.62 -7.60
CA GLU A 116 -10.89 4.25 -7.56
C GLU A 116 -11.76 3.74 -6.39
N ASP A 117 -11.65 2.46 -6.01
CA ASP A 117 -12.38 1.89 -4.87
C ASP A 117 -12.17 2.68 -3.57
N PHE A 118 -11.00 3.29 -3.37
CA PHE A 118 -10.74 4.10 -2.18
C PHE A 118 -10.90 5.62 -2.44
N ILE A 119 -10.67 6.10 -3.66
CA ILE A 119 -10.83 7.53 -4.00
C ILE A 119 -12.32 7.90 -4.05
N ALA A 120 -13.18 7.06 -4.62
CA ALA A 120 -14.59 7.39 -4.84
C ALA A 120 -15.34 7.74 -3.53
N PRO A 121 -15.21 6.98 -2.43
CA PRO A 121 -15.84 7.35 -1.16
C PRO A 121 -15.27 8.66 -0.57
N LEU A 122 -13.96 8.89 -0.72
CA LEU A 122 -13.33 10.13 -0.28
C LEU A 122 -13.84 11.32 -1.09
N ARG A 123 -13.92 11.21 -2.42
CA ARG A 123 -14.47 12.20 -3.35
C ARG A 123 -15.88 12.61 -2.94
N ARG A 124 -16.81 11.65 -2.85
CA ARG A 124 -18.20 11.88 -2.39
C ARG A 124 -18.24 12.52 -1.00
N GLY A 125 -17.36 12.05 -0.12
CA GLY A 125 -17.16 12.55 1.22
C GLY A 125 -16.88 14.06 1.28
N VAL A 126 -15.83 14.46 0.56
CA VAL A 126 -15.34 15.84 0.46
C VAL A 126 -16.37 16.72 -0.25
N THR A 127 -16.95 16.28 -1.36
CA THR A 127 -17.98 17.04 -2.09
C THR A 127 -19.18 17.37 -1.19
N THR A 128 -19.67 16.38 -0.43
CA THR A 128 -20.79 16.58 0.51
C THR A 128 -20.41 17.56 1.63
N PHE A 129 -19.16 17.49 2.11
CA PHE A 129 -18.65 18.41 3.13
C PHE A 129 -18.60 19.85 2.62
N LEU A 130 -18.05 20.06 1.41
CA LEU A 130 -17.92 21.40 0.80
C LEU A 130 -19.28 22.02 0.44
N GLN A 131 -20.27 21.22 0.03
CA GLN A 131 -21.63 21.69 -0.26
C GLN A 131 -22.41 22.13 0.99
N GLY A 132 -21.87 21.92 2.20
CA GLY A 132 -22.44 22.44 3.43
C GLY A 132 -23.72 21.72 3.89
N ASP A 133 -23.99 20.51 3.40
CA ASP A 133 -25.16 19.69 3.79
C ASP A 133 -24.93 19.07 5.19
N LYS A 134 -24.75 19.94 6.20
CA LYS A 134 -24.44 19.61 7.61
C LYS A 134 -25.51 18.76 8.31
N GLY A 135 -26.66 18.54 7.65
CA GLY A 135 -27.80 17.78 8.17
C GLY A 135 -27.77 16.28 7.85
N LYS A 136 -27.07 15.85 6.79
CA LYS A 136 -26.95 14.42 6.44
C LYS A 136 -25.65 13.86 7.01
N LYS A 137 -25.76 12.84 7.85
CA LYS A 137 -24.60 12.05 8.28
C LYS A 137 -23.91 11.49 7.03
N ASN A 138 -22.72 12.00 6.74
CA ASN A 138 -21.89 11.46 5.67
C ASN A 138 -21.45 10.06 6.09
N ARG A 139 -21.90 9.05 5.33
CA ARG A 139 -21.58 7.65 5.60
C ARG A 139 -20.23 7.24 5.04
N ASP A 140 -19.61 8.06 4.19
CA ASP A 140 -18.37 7.74 3.49
C ASP A 140 -17.13 8.31 4.19
N VAL A 141 -17.28 9.38 4.99
CA VAL A 141 -16.15 10.03 5.69
C VAL A 141 -16.49 10.46 7.11
N LYS A 142 -15.45 10.65 7.92
CA LYS A 142 -15.53 11.26 9.27
C LYS A 142 -14.78 12.58 9.26
N THR A 143 -15.30 13.57 9.98
CA THR A 143 -14.72 14.92 10.02
C THR A 143 -14.19 15.28 11.42
N TYR A 144 -13.14 16.09 11.43
CA TYR A 144 -12.52 16.65 12.64
C TYR A 144 -12.22 18.13 12.39
N SER A 145 -12.65 18.97 13.32
CA SER A 145 -12.53 20.44 13.21
C SER A 145 -11.48 20.96 14.19
N GLY A 146 -11.02 22.19 13.99
CA GLY A 146 -10.05 22.83 14.88
C GLY A 146 -8.71 22.11 14.90
N VAL A 147 -8.26 21.65 13.73
CA VAL A 147 -7.08 20.81 13.62
C VAL A 147 -5.84 21.63 13.32
N THR A 148 -4.77 21.47 14.10
CA THR A 148 -3.49 22.13 13.87
C THR A 148 -2.34 21.13 13.89
N ILE A 149 -1.32 21.39 13.06
CA ILE A 149 -0.07 20.66 13.07
C ILE A 149 0.82 21.30 14.14
N VAL A 150 1.10 20.57 15.22
CA VAL A 150 1.74 21.12 16.43
C VAL A 150 3.26 21.04 16.37
N SER A 151 3.79 19.90 15.95
CA SER A 151 5.25 19.67 15.96
C SER A 151 5.66 18.54 15.02
N GLN A 152 6.83 18.66 14.41
CA GLN A 152 7.53 17.57 13.75
C GLN A 152 8.13 16.61 14.78
N VAL A 153 8.08 15.30 14.50
CA VAL A 153 8.71 14.23 15.29
C VAL A 153 9.39 13.28 14.33
N THR A 154 10.60 12.82 14.66
CA THR A 154 11.29 11.79 13.88
C THR A 154 11.27 10.48 14.64
N THR A 155 10.77 9.42 14.02
CA THR A 155 10.76 8.06 14.55
C THR A 155 11.75 7.18 13.80
N LYS A 156 12.31 6.16 14.47
CA LYS A 156 13.28 5.25 13.85
C LYS A 156 12.67 4.39 12.75
N GLU A 157 11.41 4.01 12.90
CA GLU A 157 10.71 3.09 12.00
C GLU A 157 9.97 3.79 10.86
N LYS A 158 9.40 4.98 11.11
CA LYS A 158 8.51 5.68 10.17
C LYS A 158 9.12 6.97 9.62
N GLY A 159 10.30 7.38 10.07
CA GLY A 159 10.96 8.61 9.60
C GLY A 159 10.27 9.86 10.14
N ILE A 160 9.98 10.83 9.27
CA ILE A 160 9.39 12.13 9.65
C ILE A 160 7.87 11.99 9.83
N CYS A 161 7.41 12.36 11.01
CA CYS A 161 6.00 12.37 11.40
C CYS A 161 5.64 13.73 12.01
N PHE A 162 4.35 13.97 12.21
CA PHE A 162 3.83 15.19 12.78
C PHE A 162 2.80 14.89 13.85
N ASN A 163 2.90 15.57 14.99
CA ASN A 163 1.84 15.58 15.98
C ASN A 163 0.78 16.57 15.56
N VAL A 164 -0.46 16.10 15.49
CA VAL A 164 -1.63 16.88 15.11
C VAL A 164 -2.57 16.94 16.30
N LYS A 165 -3.14 18.12 16.55
CA LYS A 165 -4.11 18.35 17.60
C LYS A 165 -5.45 18.76 17.00
N PHE A 166 -6.55 18.19 17.48
CA PHE A 166 -7.91 18.50 17.00
C PHE A 166 -8.88 18.77 18.16
N ASP A 167 -10.03 19.41 17.86
CA ASP A 167 -11.05 19.69 18.87
C ASP A 167 -11.82 18.41 19.30
N VAL A 168 -11.74 18.11 20.59
CA VAL A 168 -12.44 16.96 21.22
C VAL A 168 -13.82 17.30 21.77
N SER A 169 -14.27 18.56 21.66
CA SER A 169 -15.54 19.01 22.25
C SER A 169 -16.74 18.21 21.75
N ARG A 170 -16.72 17.78 20.48
CA ARG A 170 -17.75 16.92 19.87
C ARG A 170 -17.65 15.44 20.28
N PHE A 171 -16.57 15.04 20.95
CA PHE A 171 -16.23 13.66 21.27
C PHE A 171 -16.16 13.37 22.78
N ARG A 172 -16.71 14.24 23.64
CA ARG A 172 -16.65 14.11 25.11
C ARG A 172 -17.12 12.75 25.64
N ASN A 173 -18.12 12.15 25.01
CA ASN A 173 -18.69 10.85 25.41
C ASN A 173 -18.23 9.68 24.51
N TYR A 174 -17.19 9.89 23.68
CA TYR A 174 -16.75 8.89 22.71
C TYR A 174 -15.77 7.89 23.34
N ASN A 175 -16.00 6.60 23.11
CA ASN A 175 -15.07 5.57 23.56
C ASN A 175 -13.98 5.32 22.52
N TRP A 176 -12.86 6.05 22.67
CA TRP A 176 -11.69 5.95 21.80
C TRP A 176 -10.98 4.58 21.81
N SER A 177 -11.28 3.69 22.78
CA SER A 177 -10.67 2.35 22.82
C SER A 177 -11.32 1.34 21.87
N VAL A 178 -12.56 1.60 21.43
CA VAL A 178 -13.36 0.66 20.60
C VAL A 178 -13.60 1.23 19.18
N THR A 179 -13.30 2.51 18.97
CA THR A 179 -13.58 3.18 17.70
C THR A 179 -12.63 2.74 16.59
N LYS A 180 -13.16 2.67 15.36
CA LYS A 180 -12.37 2.53 14.12
C LYS A 180 -12.05 3.88 13.48
N ARG A 181 -11.84 4.92 14.30
CA ARG A 181 -11.53 6.30 13.87
C ARG A 181 -10.06 6.56 14.10
N LEU A 182 -9.40 7.22 13.15
CA LEU A 182 -7.98 7.56 13.22
C LEU A 182 -7.13 6.34 13.59
N ILE A 183 -7.43 5.17 13.01
CA ILE A 183 -6.61 3.97 13.22
C ILE A 183 -5.34 4.07 12.39
N PHE A 184 -4.29 3.35 12.79
CA PHE A 184 -3.03 3.30 12.03
C PHE A 184 -3.29 3.05 10.54
N GLY A 185 -2.69 3.85 9.67
CA GLY A 185 -2.83 3.73 8.21
C GLY A 185 -4.16 4.22 7.62
N SER A 186 -5.02 4.87 8.42
CA SER A 186 -6.15 5.65 7.89
C SER A 186 -5.65 6.85 7.08
N LEU A 187 -6.25 7.08 5.92
CA LEU A 187 -5.99 8.26 5.08
C LEU A 187 -6.78 9.47 5.57
N LEU A 188 -6.08 10.59 5.70
CA LEU A 188 -6.56 11.89 6.14
C LEU A 188 -6.34 12.92 5.04
N CYS A 189 -7.38 13.69 4.76
CA CYS A 189 -7.35 14.85 3.88
C CYS A 189 -7.44 16.12 4.73
N PHE A 190 -6.42 16.97 4.68
CA PHE A 190 -6.33 18.23 5.42
C PHE A 190 -6.77 19.36 4.52
N ILE A 191 -7.88 20.01 4.87
CA ILE A 191 -8.42 21.16 4.14
C ILE A 191 -8.22 22.41 5.01
N PRO A 192 -7.42 23.40 4.58
CA PRO A 192 -7.26 24.63 5.34
C PRO A 192 -8.58 25.36 5.53
N THR A 193 -8.80 25.93 6.71
CA THR A 193 -10.07 26.60 7.06
C THR A 193 -10.13 28.03 6.49
N HIS A 194 -8.97 28.68 6.37
CA HIS A 194 -8.86 30.11 6.02
C HIS A 194 -8.16 30.38 4.68
N GLU A 195 -7.79 29.34 3.94
CA GLU A 195 -7.09 29.45 2.66
C GLU A 195 -7.90 28.77 1.55
N ASN A 196 -7.60 29.09 0.29
CA ASN A 196 -8.25 28.42 -0.83
C ASN A 196 -7.83 26.94 -0.87
N PRO A 197 -8.76 25.97 -0.82
CA PRO A 197 -8.43 24.54 -0.86
C PRO A 197 -7.67 24.11 -2.12
N GLU A 198 -7.80 24.84 -3.23
CA GLU A 198 -7.28 24.42 -4.53
C GLU A 198 -5.76 24.29 -4.65
N SER A 199 -5.00 24.97 -3.79
CA SER A 199 -3.53 24.98 -3.85
C SER A 199 -2.88 24.34 -2.63
N THR A 200 -3.66 23.82 -1.68
CA THR A 200 -3.16 23.67 -0.30
C THR A 200 -3.64 22.40 0.43
N VAL A 201 -4.42 21.53 -0.22
CA VAL A 201 -4.88 20.30 0.43
C VAL A 201 -3.73 19.31 0.59
N LEU A 202 -3.56 18.80 1.81
CA LEU A 202 -2.53 17.82 2.13
C LEU A 202 -3.14 16.46 2.43
N PHE A 203 -2.46 15.40 2.00
CA PHE A 203 -2.83 14.02 2.32
C PHE A 203 -1.82 13.42 3.28
N ALA A 204 -2.32 12.84 4.36
CA ALA A 204 -1.51 12.16 5.37
C ALA A 204 -2.10 10.82 5.75
N THR A 205 -1.28 9.93 6.26
CA THR A 205 -1.71 8.69 6.90
C THR A 205 -1.51 8.76 8.40
N VAL A 206 -2.35 8.07 9.17
CA VAL A 206 -2.15 7.98 10.63
C VAL A 206 -0.93 7.10 10.91
N ALA A 207 0.11 7.70 11.46
CA ALA A 207 1.34 7.00 11.81
C ALA A 207 1.22 6.28 13.16
N GLU A 208 0.56 6.86 14.16
CA GLU A 208 0.36 6.22 15.46
C GLU A 208 -0.98 6.63 16.04
N SER A 209 -1.71 5.64 16.55
CA SER A 209 -3.02 5.81 17.16
C SER A 209 -2.99 5.23 18.57
N ASP A 210 -3.08 6.11 19.56
CA ASP A 210 -3.19 5.75 20.97
C ASP A 210 -4.48 6.33 21.54
N SER A 211 -5.34 5.47 22.05
CA SER A 211 -6.65 5.85 22.62
C SER A 211 -6.56 6.89 23.75
N LEU A 212 -5.44 6.95 24.50
CA LEU A 212 -5.22 7.96 25.54
C LEU A 212 -4.88 9.31 24.93
N LYS A 213 -3.99 9.35 23.93
CA LYS A 213 -3.64 10.58 23.20
C LYS A 213 -4.83 11.12 22.41
N LEU A 214 -5.65 10.24 21.82
CA LEU A 214 -6.86 10.62 21.10
C LEU A 214 -7.92 11.27 22.01
N LYS A 215 -8.04 10.85 23.27
CA LYS A 215 -8.90 11.54 24.26
C LYS A 215 -8.46 12.97 24.51
N GLU A 216 -7.17 13.25 24.41
CA GLU A 216 -6.60 14.60 24.49
C GLU A 216 -6.63 15.34 23.15
N GLY A 217 -7.17 14.72 22.09
CA GLY A 217 -7.24 15.29 20.76
C GLY A 217 -5.92 15.24 20.02
N LYS A 218 -5.00 14.34 20.35
CA LYS A 218 -3.68 14.23 19.74
C LYS A 218 -3.57 12.96 18.91
N VAL A 219 -3.05 13.07 17.69
CA VAL A 219 -2.74 11.95 16.80
C VAL A 219 -1.43 12.21 16.08
N MET A 220 -0.67 11.15 15.80
CA MET A 220 0.55 11.26 14.99
C MET A 220 0.23 10.88 13.55
N VAL A 221 0.61 11.72 12.61
CA VAL A 221 0.39 11.52 11.18
C VAL A 221 1.71 11.56 10.42
N GLN A 222 1.71 10.98 9.23
CA GLN A 222 2.82 11.00 8.29
C GLN A 222 2.34 11.49 6.94
N PHE A 223 3.02 12.48 6.40
CA PHE A 223 2.81 12.97 5.04
C PHE A 223 3.77 12.23 4.11
N GLU A 224 3.23 11.59 3.07
CA GLU A 224 4.05 10.89 2.06
C GLU A 224 4.59 11.87 1.01
N LYS A 225 3.84 12.95 0.78
CA LYS A 225 4.20 14.09 -0.08
C LYS A 225 4.08 15.39 0.71
N ASP A 226 4.60 16.49 0.18
CA ASP A 226 4.35 17.85 0.69
C ASP A 226 4.78 18.07 2.16
N ILE A 227 5.89 17.44 2.55
CA ILE A 227 6.45 17.54 3.92
C ILE A 227 6.87 18.99 4.22
N LEU A 228 7.36 19.75 3.24
CA LEU A 228 7.79 21.14 3.43
C LEU A 228 6.60 22.07 3.68
N GLU A 229 5.51 21.82 2.98
CA GLU A 229 4.24 22.51 3.14
C GLU A 229 3.69 22.20 4.54
N ALA A 230 3.67 20.93 4.95
CA ALA A 230 3.28 20.53 6.30
C ALA A 230 4.15 21.21 7.39
N MET A 231 5.46 21.32 7.17
CA MET A 231 6.38 22.05 8.05
C MET A 231 6.06 23.55 8.11
N THR A 232 5.71 24.14 6.97
CA THR A 232 5.35 25.56 6.88
C THR A 232 4.04 25.82 7.63
N TYR A 233 3.02 24.99 7.45
CA TYR A 233 1.78 25.09 8.22
C TYR A 233 1.95 24.81 9.71
N CYS A 234 2.87 23.92 10.07
CA CYS A 234 3.25 23.72 11.46
C CYS A 234 3.84 24.98 12.09
N ARG A 235 4.67 25.74 11.36
CA ARG A 235 5.26 27.01 11.83
C ARG A 235 4.22 28.13 11.92
N ASN A 236 3.24 28.14 11.02
CA ASN A 236 2.23 29.18 10.93
C ASN A 236 0.98 28.93 11.81
N GLU A 237 0.93 27.79 12.50
CA GLU A 237 -0.23 27.36 13.30
C GLU A 237 -1.56 27.35 12.52
N THR A 238 -1.50 26.99 11.23
CA THR A 238 -2.66 26.97 10.36
C THR A 238 -3.72 25.98 10.84
N GLU A 239 -4.98 26.42 10.82
CA GLU A 239 -6.15 25.61 11.20
C GLU A 239 -6.75 24.88 10.00
N PHE A 240 -7.00 23.58 10.17
CA PHE A 240 -7.54 22.67 9.17
C PHE A 240 -8.85 22.02 9.63
N GLU A 241 -9.66 21.64 8.66
CA GLU A 241 -10.67 20.60 8.77
C GLU A 241 -10.09 19.32 8.18
N ILE A 242 -10.06 18.25 8.99
CA ILE A 242 -9.62 16.93 8.53
C ILE A 242 -10.83 16.09 8.13
N ILE A 243 -10.71 15.45 6.97
CA ILE A 243 -11.62 14.43 6.48
C ILE A 243 -10.89 13.08 6.45
N GLU A 244 -11.36 12.13 7.25
CA GLU A 244 -10.89 10.74 7.28
C GLU A 244 -11.77 9.88 6.36
N SER A 245 -11.14 9.14 5.44
CA SER A 245 -11.83 8.15 4.60
C SER A 245 -12.30 6.95 5.43
N ASN A 246 -13.48 6.40 5.14
CA ASN A 246 -13.92 5.14 5.73
C ASN A 246 -13.24 3.90 5.11
N VAL A 247 -12.60 4.05 3.96
CA VAL A 247 -11.81 2.97 3.36
C VAL A 247 -10.45 2.90 4.03
N TYR A 248 -10.03 1.69 4.38
CA TYR A 248 -8.76 1.46 5.06
C TYR A 248 -7.59 1.45 4.07
N PHE A 249 -6.91 2.59 3.96
CA PHE A 249 -5.85 2.82 2.98
C PHE A 249 -4.63 1.90 3.13
N GLU A 250 -4.28 1.51 4.37
CA GLU A 250 -3.18 0.58 4.63
C GLU A 250 -3.38 -0.80 3.97
N ALA A 251 -4.62 -1.22 3.72
CA ALA A 251 -4.88 -2.48 3.02
C ALA A 251 -4.71 -2.37 1.50
N THR A 252 -4.87 -1.18 0.92
CA THR A 252 -4.83 -0.97 -0.54
C THR A 252 -3.47 -0.45 -1.01
N SER A 253 -2.81 0.41 -0.24
CA SER A 253 -1.54 1.03 -0.62
C SER A 253 -0.43 0.01 -0.99
N PRO A 254 -0.18 -1.06 -0.21
CA PRO A 254 0.82 -2.07 -0.58
C PRO A 254 0.49 -2.80 -1.89
N ILE A 255 -0.80 -3.04 -2.16
CA ILE A 255 -1.25 -3.68 -3.41
C ILE A 255 -0.94 -2.77 -4.59
N LEU A 256 -1.27 -1.48 -4.48
CA LEU A 256 -1.00 -0.50 -5.53
C LEU A 256 0.50 -0.35 -5.79
N ARG A 257 1.34 -0.27 -4.74
CA ARG A 257 2.80 -0.27 -4.88
C ARG A 257 3.33 -1.53 -5.55
N SER A 258 2.81 -2.69 -5.17
CA SER A 258 3.19 -3.97 -5.77
C SER A 258 2.85 -4.00 -7.26
N ILE A 259 1.69 -3.47 -7.67
CA ILE A 259 1.31 -3.41 -9.09
C ILE A 259 2.27 -2.47 -9.84
N GLN A 260 2.56 -1.28 -9.32
CA GLN A 260 3.47 -0.33 -9.97
C GLN A 260 4.89 -0.85 -10.15
N THR A 261 5.38 -1.62 -9.16
CA THR A 261 6.75 -2.16 -9.16
C THR A 261 6.87 -3.53 -9.81
N ALA A 262 5.75 -4.17 -10.17
CA ALA A 262 5.76 -5.49 -10.77
C ALA A 262 6.52 -5.50 -12.12
N ASN A 263 7.36 -6.53 -12.29
CA ASN A 263 7.94 -6.84 -13.58
C ASN A 263 6.94 -7.68 -14.39
N THR A 264 6.45 -7.11 -15.48
CA THR A 264 5.47 -7.75 -16.37
C THR A 264 6.03 -8.89 -17.21
N GLU A 265 7.36 -8.99 -17.36
CA GLU A 265 8.01 -10.02 -18.18
C GLU A 265 8.09 -11.38 -17.47
N THR A 266 8.16 -11.38 -16.14
CA THR A 266 8.36 -12.58 -15.33
C THR A 266 7.09 -13.07 -14.66
N MET A 267 5.93 -12.51 -15.02
CA MET A 267 4.67 -12.84 -14.36
C MET A 267 4.20 -14.26 -14.70
N PRO A 268 3.88 -15.09 -13.68
CA PRO A 268 3.36 -16.43 -13.90
C PRO A 268 1.91 -16.40 -14.42
N PHE A 269 1.45 -17.53 -14.97
CA PHE A 269 0.05 -17.75 -15.38
C PHE A 269 -0.47 -16.83 -16.50
N THR A 270 0.41 -16.29 -17.36
CA THR A 270 0.02 -15.45 -18.51
C THR A 270 -1.05 -16.11 -19.38
N LYS A 271 -0.97 -17.43 -19.61
CA LYS A 271 -1.96 -18.17 -20.40
C LYS A 271 -3.36 -18.08 -19.78
N GLN A 272 -3.46 -18.24 -18.47
CA GLN A 272 -4.74 -18.28 -17.77
C GLN A 272 -5.28 -16.89 -17.45
N ILE A 273 -4.44 -15.98 -16.92
CA ILE A 273 -4.88 -14.66 -16.44
C ILE A 273 -5.01 -13.66 -17.59
N ILE A 274 -4.05 -13.63 -18.52
CA ILE A 274 -4.02 -12.66 -19.61
C ILE A 274 -4.79 -13.18 -20.81
N HIS A 275 -4.48 -14.40 -21.28
CA HIS A 275 -5.10 -14.94 -22.49
C HIS A 275 -6.45 -15.63 -22.24
N GLY A 276 -6.86 -15.81 -20.98
CA GLY A 276 -8.13 -16.45 -20.65
C GLY A 276 -8.22 -17.89 -21.13
N ASP A 277 -7.08 -18.59 -21.21
CA ASP A 277 -7.04 -19.99 -21.62
C ASP A 277 -7.64 -20.88 -20.52
N CYS A 278 -8.93 -21.21 -20.71
CA CYS A 278 -9.72 -22.10 -19.86
C CYS A 278 -9.70 -23.55 -20.36
N GLY A 279 -8.74 -23.92 -21.21
CA GLY A 279 -8.56 -25.29 -21.67
C GLY A 279 -8.09 -26.25 -20.56
N THR A 280 -7.80 -27.49 -20.93
CA THR A 280 -7.28 -28.50 -20.00
C THR A 280 -5.96 -28.03 -19.39
N VAL A 281 -5.94 -27.83 -18.07
CA VAL A 281 -4.72 -27.46 -17.33
C VAL A 281 -3.76 -28.64 -17.35
N LEU A 282 -2.55 -28.39 -17.85
CA LEU A 282 -1.49 -29.40 -17.93
C LEU A 282 -0.82 -29.60 -16.55
N PRO A 283 -0.19 -30.76 -16.32
CA PRO A 283 0.61 -30.97 -15.11
C PRO A 283 1.86 -30.09 -15.07
N PRO A 284 2.30 -29.58 -13.91
CA PRO A 284 3.49 -28.73 -13.78
C PRO A 284 4.72 -29.19 -14.57
N VAL A 285 5.52 -28.24 -15.08
CA VAL A 285 6.75 -28.53 -15.86
C VAL A 285 7.63 -29.58 -15.18
N TYR A 286 7.82 -29.49 -13.86
CA TYR A 286 8.65 -30.43 -13.11
C TYR A 286 8.09 -31.86 -13.07
N LEU A 287 6.78 -32.06 -13.27
CA LEU A 287 6.16 -33.38 -13.41
C LEU A 287 6.24 -33.94 -14.84
N ARG A 288 6.57 -33.09 -15.82
CA ARG A 288 6.72 -33.47 -17.23
C ARG A 288 8.19 -33.59 -17.68
N ALA A 289 9.13 -33.13 -16.86
CA ALA A 289 10.52 -32.95 -17.25
C ALA A 289 11.28 -34.27 -17.46
N ASN A 290 10.92 -35.34 -16.74
CA ASN A 290 11.57 -36.65 -16.81
C ASN A 290 10.54 -37.71 -17.21
N GLU A 291 10.44 -38.05 -18.50
CA GLU A 291 9.54 -39.11 -18.98
C GLU A 291 9.93 -40.50 -18.45
N GLU A 292 11.18 -40.69 -18.04
CA GLU A 292 11.71 -41.96 -17.53
C GLU A 292 11.48 -42.17 -16.02
N GLU A 293 11.20 -41.11 -15.26
CA GLU A 293 10.95 -41.18 -13.81
C GLU A 293 9.48 -40.92 -13.51
N SER A 294 8.74 -41.95 -13.09
CA SER A 294 7.37 -41.78 -12.60
C SER A 294 7.37 -40.86 -11.35
N PRO A 295 6.50 -39.83 -11.29
CA PRO A 295 6.48 -38.89 -10.18
C PRO A 295 5.81 -39.50 -8.95
N ILE A 296 6.55 -40.35 -8.24
CA ILE A 296 6.08 -41.10 -7.07
C ILE A 296 6.30 -40.26 -5.82
N TYR A 297 5.22 -39.86 -5.18
CA TYR A 297 5.24 -39.01 -3.98
C TYR A 297 4.93 -39.84 -2.74
N ASN A 298 5.62 -39.55 -1.64
CA ASN A 298 5.29 -40.13 -0.34
C ASN A 298 4.19 -39.30 0.32
N LEU A 299 2.95 -39.77 0.25
CA LEU A 299 1.77 -39.11 0.81
C LEU A 299 1.33 -39.72 2.15
N THR A 300 2.23 -40.42 2.87
CA THR A 300 1.93 -41.04 4.17
C THR A 300 1.38 -40.05 5.20
N CYS A 301 1.67 -38.75 5.04
CA CYS A 301 1.12 -37.69 5.86
C CYS A 301 -0.42 -37.60 5.82
N LEU A 302 -1.07 -38.10 4.77
CA LEU A 302 -2.54 -38.12 4.65
C LEU A 302 -3.19 -39.17 5.57
N TYR A 303 -2.42 -40.14 6.07
CA TYR A 303 -2.91 -41.04 7.11
C TYR A 303 -2.82 -40.40 8.49
N GLY A 304 -3.87 -40.60 9.29
CA GLY A 304 -3.86 -40.22 10.70
C GLY A 304 -2.78 -40.91 11.50
N SER A 305 -2.45 -40.33 12.66
CA SER A 305 -1.35 -40.76 13.55
C SER A 305 -1.40 -42.25 13.93
N LYS A 306 -2.58 -42.88 13.89
CA LYS A 306 -2.78 -44.30 14.21
C LYS A 306 -2.38 -45.27 13.08
N ARG A 307 -2.14 -44.78 11.86
CA ARG A 307 -1.91 -45.62 10.65
C ARG A 307 -0.63 -45.31 9.87
N ARG A 308 0.23 -44.39 10.35
CA ARG A 308 1.54 -44.04 9.74
C ARG A 308 2.56 -45.18 9.61
N LEU A 309 2.23 -46.39 10.07
CA LEU A 309 3.06 -47.60 9.90
C LEU A 309 3.08 -48.12 8.45
N LYS A 310 2.17 -47.66 7.58
CA LYS A 310 2.18 -47.97 6.13
C LYS A 310 2.68 -46.77 5.35
N MET A 311 3.65 -46.99 4.46
CA MET A 311 4.14 -45.97 3.54
C MET A 311 3.20 -45.86 2.33
N LEU A 312 2.60 -44.68 2.13
CA LEU A 312 1.78 -44.37 0.96
C LEU A 312 2.66 -43.75 -0.12
N ARG A 313 2.97 -44.51 -1.16
CA ARG A 313 3.65 -44.02 -2.37
C ARG A 313 2.64 -43.97 -3.50
N VAL A 314 2.45 -42.80 -4.08
CA VAL A 314 1.44 -42.55 -5.12
C VAL A 314 2.14 -41.95 -6.33
N ASN A 315 1.99 -42.57 -7.50
CA ASN A 315 2.28 -41.87 -8.75
C ASN A 315 1.19 -40.82 -8.94
N VAL A 316 1.54 -39.53 -8.77
CA VAL A 316 0.54 -38.45 -8.72
C VAL A 316 -0.23 -38.30 -10.03
N LEU A 317 0.36 -38.69 -11.16
CA LEU A 317 -0.27 -38.58 -12.49
C LEU A 317 -1.19 -39.76 -12.85
N GLU A 318 -1.09 -40.89 -12.15
CA GLU A 318 -1.93 -42.08 -12.41
C GLU A 318 -3.12 -42.12 -11.47
N LYS A 319 -4.33 -42.08 -12.02
CA LYS A 319 -5.57 -42.02 -11.22
C LYS A 319 -5.74 -43.25 -10.33
N GLU A 320 -5.38 -44.42 -10.82
CA GLU A 320 -5.48 -45.70 -10.13
C GLU A 320 -4.56 -45.75 -8.89
N SER A 321 -3.40 -45.09 -8.95
CA SER A 321 -2.46 -45.00 -7.82
C SER A 321 -3.05 -44.25 -6.62
N TRP A 322 -4.07 -43.43 -6.82
CA TRP A 322 -4.76 -42.69 -5.75
C TRP A 322 -5.76 -43.55 -4.97
N GLU A 323 -6.14 -44.75 -5.46
CA GLU A 323 -7.07 -45.63 -4.73
C GLU A 323 -6.53 -46.01 -3.35
N ALA A 324 -5.21 -46.12 -3.19
CA ALA A 324 -4.54 -46.37 -1.92
C ALA A 324 -4.71 -45.21 -0.91
N ALA A 325 -5.00 -44.00 -1.38
CA ALA A 325 -5.27 -42.82 -0.55
C ALA A 325 -6.72 -42.74 -0.05
N ASN A 326 -7.63 -43.58 -0.56
CA ASN A 326 -9.03 -43.64 -0.07
C ASN A 326 -9.13 -44.10 1.39
N ASP A 327 -8.11 -44.81 1.89
CA ASP A 327 -8.00 -45.25 3.29
C ASP A 327 -7.53 -44.12 4.25
N SER A 328 -7.36 -42.89 3.74
CA SER A 328 -6.97 -41.71 4.51
C SER A 328 -8.09 -41.20 5.43
N GLU A 329 -7.77 -40.24 6.30
CA GLU A 329 -8.77 -39.56 7.15
C GLU A 329 -9.49 -38.41 6.42
N LEU A 330 -9.12 -38.18 5.16
CA LEU A 330 -9.68 -37.11 4.34
C LEU A 330 -10.95 -37.59 3.63
N ASP A 331 -11.91 -36.67 3.48
CA ASP A 331 -13.07 -36.95 2.64
C ASP A 331 -12.72 -36.88 1.14
N SER A 332 -13.61 -37.38 0.30
CA SER A 332 -13.40 -37.45 -1.15
C SER A 332 -13.15 -36.09 -1.81
N SER A 333 -13.74 -35.01 -1.28
CA SER A 333 -13.54 -33.66 -1.82
C SER A 333 -12.16 -33.10 -1.46
N GLN A 334 -11.68 -33.38 -0.25
CA GLN A 334 -10.34 -33.02 0.21
C GLN A 334 -9.26 -33.78 -0.56
N LEU A 335 -9.44 -35.08 -0.78
CA LEU A 335 -8.54 -35.88 -1.61
C LEU A 335 -8.49 -35.37 -3.05
N SER A 336 -9.65 -35.07 -3.64
CA SER A 336 -9.72 -34.47 -4.97
C SER A 336 -8.96 -33.14 -5.02
N ALA A 337 -9.11 -32.29 -4.00
CA ALA A 337 -8.41 -31.01 -3.95
C ALA A 337 -6.89 -31.16 -3.89
N ILE A 338 -6.39 -32.14 -3.13
CA ILE A 338 -4.95 -32.45 -3.06
C ILE A 338 -4.45 -33.00 -4.39
N GLN A 339 -5.18 -33.93 -5.00
CA GLN A 339 -4.85 -34.45 -6.31
C GLN A 339 -4.76 -33.32 -7.34
N THR A 340 -5.78 -32.47 -7.42
CA THR A 340 -5.79 -31.28 -8.30
C THR A 340 -4.59 -30.36 -8.04
N ALA A 341 -4.28 -30.06 -6.77
CA ALA A 341 -3.14 -29.20 -6.42
C ALA A 341 -1.78 -29.78 -6.80
N LEU A 342 -1.61 -31.10 -6.73
CA LEU A 342 -0.36 -31.76 -7.08
C LEU A 342 -0.23 -31.98 -8.60
N THR A 343 -1.32 -32.13 -9.34
CA THR A 343 -1.28 -32.54 -10.75
C THR A 343 -1.57 -31.41 -11.73
N GLN A 344 -1.92 -30.20 -11.30
CA GLN A 344 -2.26 -29.08 -12.19
C GLN A 344 -1.31 -27.89 -11.98
N GLU A 345 -0.91 -27.23 -13.08
CA GLU A 345 -0.09 -26.01 -13.05
C GLU A 345 -0.74 -24.88 -12.25
N ILE A 346 -2.07 -24.84 -12.22
CA ILE A 346 -2.86 -23.88 -11.46
C ILE A 346 -4.10 -24.60 -10.92
N ALA A 347 -4.41 -24.38 -9.65
CA ALA A 347 -5.58 -24.96 -9.00
C ALA A 347 -6.25 -23.90 -8.12
N VAL A 348 -7.57 -23.77 -8.24
CA VAL A 348 -8.38 -22.90 -7.38
C VAL A 348 -9.23 -23.79 -6.48
N ILE A 349 -8.92 -23.80 -5.18
CA ILE A 349 -9.62 -24.62 -4.19
C ILE A 349 -10.48 -23.70 -3.30
N GLN A 350 -11.80 -23.87 -3.37
CA GLN A 350 -12.76 -23.07 -2.62
C GLN A 350 -13.64 -23.95 -1.72
N GLY A 351 -14.13 -23.38 -0.62
CA GLY A 351 -15.04 -24.04 0.32
C GLY A 351 -15.66 -23.04 1.31
N PRO A 352 -16.78 -23.37 1.96
CA PRO A 352 -17.30 -22.58 3.08
C PRO A 352 -16.33 -22.48 4.28
N PRO A 353 -16.56 -21.57 5.24
CA PRO A 353 -15.85 -21.58 6.51
C PRO A 353 -15.98 -22.95 7.21
N GLY A 354 -14.88 -23.48 7.75
CA GLY A 354 -14.89 -24.77 8.46
C GLY A 354 -14.68 -26.01 7.58
N THR A 355 -14.55 -25.90 6.25
CA THR A 355 -14.31 -27.06 5.35
C THR A 355 -12.85 -27.52 5.28
N GLY A 356 -12.04 -27.23 6.31
CA GLY A 356 -10.66 -27.73 6.37
C GLY A 356 -9.67 -27.10 5.37
N LYS A 357 -10.00 -26.00 4.69
CA LYS A 357 -9.07 -25.31 3.76
C LYS A 357 -7.71 -24.95 4.38
N ASN A 358 -7.70 -24.66 5.67
CA ASN A 358 -6.52 -24.32 6.46
C ASN A 358 -6.18 -25.40 7.50
N LEU A 359 -6.63 -26.66 7.32
CA LEU A 359 -6.31 -27.72 8.28
C LEU A 359 -4.77 -27.86 8.34
N HIS A 360 -4.19 -27.42 9.46
CA HIS A 360 -2.77 -27.41 9.82
C HIS A 360 -1.88 -28.34 8.95
N TRP A 361 -1.27 -27.79 7.90
CA TRP A 361 -0.18 -28.43 7.14
C TRP A 361 1.14 -28.49 7.95
N VAL A 362 1.14 -27.95 9.17
CA VAL A 362 2.19 -28.13 10.18
C VAL A 362 1.50 -28.50 11.49
N LYS A 363 1.49 -29.79 11.80
CA LYS A 363 1.47 -30.25 13.19
C LYS A 363 2.89 -30.71 13.48
N ASP A 364 3.53 -30.00 14.39
CA ASP A 364 4.83 -30.33 14.98
C ASP A 364 4.98 -31.84 15.16
N SER A 365 6.07 -32.38 14.62
CA SER A 365 6.80 -33.55 15.12
C SER A 365 8.16 -33.59 14.41
#